data_AF-M6G3T1-F1
#
_entry.id   AF-M6G3T1-F1
#
_cell.length_a   1.000
_cell.length_b   1.000
_cell.length_c   1.000
_cell.angle_alpha   90.00
_cell.angle_beta   90.00
_cell.angle_gamma   90.00
#
_symmetry.space_group_name_H-M   'P 1'
#
loop_
_entity.id
_entity.type
_entity.pdbx_description
1 polymer ?
#
loop_
_entity_poly.entity_id
_entity_poly.type
_entity_poly.pdbx_seq_one_letter_code
_entity_poly.pdbx_strand_id
1 'polypeptide(L)'
;MRISLSNEKVKFYIGDVRDYDSIFQSTIGVDYIFHAAALKQVPSCEFYPMEAIKTNVVGTENILNAAIANRVQKVVLLSTDKAVYPINAMGISKAMAEKLLVAKSRTIPEGRTILCATRYGNVMASRGSVIPLFIEQIKKIYR
;
A
#
# COMPACT_ATOMS: atom_id res chain seq x y z
N MET A 1 6.18 2.70 -19.40
CA MET A 1 5.94 1.42 -18.71
C MET A 1 5.15 0.43 -19.56
N ARG A 2 3.95 0.74 -20.06
CA ARG A 2 3.19 -0.19 -20.92
C ARG A 2 3.94 -0.60 -22.19
N ILE A 3 4.39 0.38 -22.97
CA ILE A 3 5.15 0.15 -24.21
C ILE A 3 6.49 -0.53 -23.93
N SER A 4 7.18 -0.12 -22.86
CA SER A 4 8.49 -0.67 -22.51
C SER A 4 8.46 -2.11 -22.01
N LEU A 5 7.35 -2.57 -21.41
CA LEU A 5 7.21 -3.96 -20.93
C LEU A 5 6.63 -4.90 -21.99
N SER A 6 5.66 -4.43 -22.81
CA SER A 6 5.06 -5.13 -23.96
C SER A 6 4.98 -6.67 -23.84
N ASN A 7 4.47 -7.18 -22.70
CA ASN A 7 4.40 -8.60 -22.39
C ASN A 7 2.96 -8.99 -22.03
N GLU A 8 2.45 -10.08 -22.60
CA GLU A 8 1.09 -10.58 -22.38
C GLU A 8 0.76 -10.93 -20.91
N LYS A 9 1.78 -11.25 -20.11
CA LYS A 9 1.64 -11.53 -18.67
C LYS A 9 1.34 -10.28 -17.84
N VAL A 10 1.52 -9.08 -18.41
CA VAL A 10 1.34 -7.81 -17.71
C VAL A 10 0.13 -7.08 -18.27
N LYS A 11 -0.90 -6.93 -17.44
CA LYS A 11 -2.08 -6.11 -17.74
C LYS A 11 -2.04 -4.83 -16.92
N PHE A 12 -2.43 -3.72 -17.53
CA PHE A 12 -2.45 -2.40 -16.89
C PHE A 12 -3.88 -1.99 -16.62
N TYR A 13 -4.21 -1.80 -15.34
CA TYR A 13 -5.51 -1.32 -14.89
C TYR A 13 -5.36 0.10 -14.36
N ILE A 14 -6.25 1.00 -14.79
CA ILE A 14 -6.41 2.32 -14.19
C ILE A 14 -7.39 2.14 -13.01
N GLY A 15 -7.02 2.65 -11.84
CA GLY A 15 -7.88 2.61 -10.67
C GLY A 15 -7.30 3.35 -9.49
N ASP A 16 -8.14 3.57 -8.47
CA ASP A 16 -7.78 4.19 -7.21
C ASP A 16 -8.30 3.31 -6.07
N VAL A 17 -7.45 3.04 -5.07
CA VAL A 17 -7.86 2.27 -3.87
C VAL A 17 -8.98 2.94 -3.09
N ARG A 18 -9.15 4.25 -3.24
CA ARG A 18 -10.25 5.01 -2.62
C ARG A 18 -11.62 4.69 -3.21
N ASP A 19 -11.66 4.17 -4.44
CA ASP A 19 -12.88 3.78 -5.12
C ASP A 19 -13.05 2.25 -5.02
N TYR A 20 -14.06 1.82 -4.26
CA TYR A 20 -14.34 0.41 -4.06
C TYR A 20 -14.67 -0.31 -5.38
N ASP A 21 -15.48 0.28 -6.24
CA ASP A 21 -15.93 -0.38 -7.48
C ASP A 21 -14.75 -0.56 -8.44
N SER A 22 -13.84 0.41 -8.50
CA SER A 22 -12.59 0.30 -9.24
C SER A 22 -11.74 -0.90 -8.79
N ILE A 23 -11.62 -1.10 -7.48
CA ILE A 23 -10.87 -2.23 -6.90
C ILE A 23 -11.62 -3.54 -7.06
N PHE A 24 -12.94 -3.55 -6.86
CA PHE A 24 -13.77 -4.73 -7.02
C PHE A 24 -13.65 -5.29 -8.44
N GLN A 25 -13.78 -4.45 -9.46
CA GLN A 25 -13.66 -4.87 -10.86
C GLN A 25 -12.24 -5.36 -11.22
N SER A 26 -11.21 -4.71 -10.70
CA SER A 26 -9.81 -5.08 -11.01
C SER A 26 -9.32 -6.34 -10.28
N THR A 27 -10.05 -6.83 -9.28
CA THR A 27 -9.69 -8.02 -8.50
C THR A 27 -10.46 -9.29 -8.90
N ILE A 28 -11.33 -9.23 -9.90
CA ILE A 28 -12.04 -10.40 -10.44
C ILE A 28 -11.04 -11.40 -11.04
N GLY A 29 -11.08 -12.65 -10.55
CA GLY A 29 -10.19 -13.71 -11.01
C GLY A 29 -8.74 -13.59 -10.54
N VAL A 30 -8.46 -12.73 -9.55
CA VAL A 30 -7.12 -12.57 -8.98
C VAL A 30 -6.88 -13.59 -7.86
N ASP A 31 -5.77 -14.32 -7.91
CA ASP A 31 -5.39 -15.25 -6.85
C ASP A 31 -4.68 -14.56 -5.67
N TYR A 32 -3.81 -13.58 -5.96
CA TYR A 32 -2.94 -12.94 -4.97
C TYR A 32 -2.88 -11.43 -5.14
N ILE A 33 -2.92 -10.70 -4.03
CA ILE A 33 -2.82 -9.23 -4.02
C ILE A 33 -1.61 -8.79 -3.17
N PHE A 34 -0.76 -7.96 -3.77
CA PHE A 34 0.25 -7.17 -3.06
C PHE A 34 -0.26 -5.73 -2.92
N HIS A 35 -0.76 -5.38 -1.73
CA HIS A 35 -1.29 -4.04 -1.47
C HIS A 35 -0.16 -3.08 -1.08
N ALA A 36 0.40 -2.42 -2.10
CA ALA A 36 1.50 -1.46 -1.98
C ALA A 36 1.06 0.01 -2.13
N ALA A 37 -0.22 0.27 -2.42
CA ALA A 37 -0.73 1.64 -2.62
C ALA A 37 -0.82 2.36 -1.27
N ALA A 38 -0.12 3.50 -1.14
CA ALA A 38 -0.11 4.29 0.08
C ALA A 38 0.39 5.73 -0.18
N LEU A 39 -0.08 6.66 0.65
CA LEU A 39 0.64 7.91 0.91
C LEU A 39 1.71 7.64 1.98
N LYS A 40 2.98 7.78 1.58
CA LYS A 40 4.14 7.36 2.39
C LYS A 40 5.08 8.49 2.83
N GLN A 41 4.84 9.72 2.38
CA GLN A 41 5.68 10.87 2.73
C GLN A 41 5.20 11.49 4.04
N VAL A 42 6.07 11.54 5.05
CA VAL A 42 5.71 12.05 6.38
C VAL A 42 5.16 13.48 6.31
N PRO A 43 5.84 14.47 5.69
CA PRO A 43 5.34 15.85 5.68
C PRO A 43 3.97 15.99 4.99
N SER A 44 3.77 15.28 3.88
CA SER A 44 2.49 15.33 3.16
C SER A 44 1.34 14.75 3.99
N CYS A 45 1.58 13.68 4.74
CA CYS A 45 0.57 13.11 5.61
C CYS A 45 0.31 13.96 6.86
N GLU A 46 1.31 14.71 7.36
CA GLU A 46 1.11 15.68 8.45
C GLU A 46 0.26 16.88 7.99
N PHE A 47 0.52 17.40 6.79
CA PHE A 47 -0.26 18.53 6.26
C PHE A 47 -1.65 18.13 5.76
N TYR A 48 -1.79 16.89 5.27
CA TYR A 48 -3.04 16.38 4.71
C TYR A 48 -3.43 15.03 5.35
N PRO A 49 -3.72 15.00 6.65
CA PRO A 49 -3.96 13.75 7.39
C PRO A 49 -5.21 13.01 6.89
N MET A 50 -6.25 13.74 6.46
CA MET A 50 -7.44 13.12 5.88
C MET A 50 -7.15 12.40 4.57
N GLU A 51 -6.19 12.87 3.78
CA GLU A 51 -5.77 12.18 2.56
C GLU A 51 -5.00 10.90 2.88
N ALA A 52 -4.20 10.90 3.95
CA ALA A 52 -3.55 9.70 4.47
C ALA A 52 -4.60 8.68 4.95
N ILE A 53 -5.65 9.12 5.64
CA ILE A 53 -6.76 8.23 6.05
C ILE A 53 -7.47 7.64 4.82
N LYS A 54 -7.87 8.47 3.85
CA LYS A 54 -8.56 7.99 2.63
C LYS A 54 -7.74 6.95 1.88
N THR A 55 -6.44 7.19 1.66
CA THR A 55 -5.60 6.25 0.91
C THR A 55 -5.19 5.04 1.74
N ASN A 56 -4.65 5.26 2.94
CA ASN A 56 -3.98 4.20 3.70
C ASN A 56 -4.96 3.38 4.55
N VAL A 57 -6.07 3.96 5.00
CA VAL A 57 -7.05 3.31 5.87
C VAL A 57 -8.26 2.85 5.06
N VAL A 58 -9.02 3.79 4.49
CA VAL A 58 -10.23 3.48 3.69
C VAL A 58 -9.85 2.67 2.45
N GLY A 59 -8.78 3.06 1.74
CA GLY A 59 -8.31 2.31 0.58
C GLY A 59 -7.84 0.90 0.92
N THR A 60 -7.27 0.68 2.12
CA THR A 60 -6.96 -0.67 2.60
C THR A 60 -8.23 -1.46 2.87
N GLU A 61 -9.23 -0.85 3.50
CA GLU A 61 -10.52 -1.52 3.72
C GLU A 61 -11.19 -1.94 2.40
N ASN A 62 -11.17 -1.08 1.38
CA ASN A 62 -11.70 -1.40 0.05
C ASN A 62 -11.01 -2.63 -0.56
N ILE A 63 -9.67 -2.67 -0.54
CA ILE A 63 -8.89 -3.82 -1.02
C ILE A 63 -9.26 -5.09 -0.27
N LEU A 64 -9.36 -5.04 1.05
CA LEU A 64 -9.68 -6.21 1.86
C LEU A 64 -11.10 -6.71 1.57
N ASN A 65 -12.08 -5.80 1.48
CA ASN A 65 -13.47 -6.15 1.17
C ASN A 65 -13.60 -6.77 -0.21
N ALA A 66 -13.00 -6.14 -1.23
CA ALA A 66 -13.03 -6.64 -2.60
C ALA A 66 -12.32 -8.00 -2.71
N ALA A 67 -11.19 -8.18 -2.04
CA ALA A 67 -10.45 -9.44 -2.02
C ALA A 67 -11.28 -10.59 -1.43
N ILE A 68 -11.97 -10.34 -0.31
CA ILE A 68 -12.84 -11.32 0.33
C ILE A 68 -14.04 -11.64 -0.58
N ALA A 69 -14.68 -10.63 -1.15
CA ALA A 69 -15.83 -10.79 -2.03
C ALA A 69 -15.49 -11.60 -3.29
N ASN A 70 -14.34 -11.32 -3.89
CA ASN A 70 -13.82 -12.00 -5.08
C ASN A 70 -13.06 -13.31 -4.76
N ARG A 71 -13.05 -13.75 -3.50
CA ARG A 71 -12.42 -15.01 -3.06
C ARG A 71 -10.94 -15.11 -3.43
N VAL A 72 -10.22 -13.99 -3.36
CA VAL A 72 -8.76 -13.95 -3.51
C VAL A 72 -8.13 -14.88 -2.47
N GLN A 73 -7.09 -15.62 -2.84
CA GLN A 73 -6.47 -16.58 -1.94
C GLN A 73 -5.67 -15.89 -0.84
N LYS A 74 -4.84 -14.89 -1.20
CA LYS A 74 -3.98 -14.19 -0.24
C LYS A 74 -3.84 -12.70 -0.54
N VAL A 75 -3.86 -11.89 0.52
CA VAL A 75 -3.54 -10.45 0.46
C VAL A 75 -2.37 -10.16 1.38
N VAL A 76 -1.34 -9.52 0.82
CA VAL A 76 -0.17 -9.04 1.56
C VAL A 76 -0.21 -7.52 1.63
N LEU A 77 -0.47 -6.98 2.83
CA LEU A 77 -0.38 -5.56 3.12
C LEU A 77 1.08 -5.17 3.38
N LEU A 78 1.58 -4.14 2.69
CA LEU A 78 2.89 -3.56 3.00
C LEU A 78 2.72 -2.49 4.07
N SER A 79 3.45 -2.61 5.17
CA SER A 79 3.50 -1.64 6.28
C SER A 79 4.93 -1.17 6.54
N THR A 80 5.12 -0.34 7.56
CA THR A 80 6.38 0.35 7.86
C THR A 80 6.72 0.27 9.34
N ASP A 81 8.01 0.27 9.67
CA ASP A 81 8.51 0.42 11.05
C ASP A 81 7.84 1.58 11.82
N LYS A 82 7.49 2.67 11.12
CA LYS A 82 6.83 3.86 11.71
C LYS A 82 5.40 3.62 12.19
N ALA A 83 4.83 2.43 11.92
CA ALA A 83 3.56 2.00 12.49
C ALA A 83 3.70 1.51 13.94
N VAL A 84 4.92 1.28 14.43
CA VAL A 84 5.21 0.89 15.81
C VAL A 84 5.45 2.14 16.64
N TYR A 85 4.65 2.33 17.71
CA TYR A 85 4.64 3.57 18.51
C TYR A 85 4.65 4.84 17.63
N PRO A 86 3.66 4.98 16.74
CA PRO A 86 3.68 5.99 15.71
C PRO A 86 3.55 7.39 16.31
N ILE A 87 4.43 8.30 15.88
CA ILE A 87 4.42 9.72 16.29
C ILE A 87 3.92 10.67 15.19
N ASN A 88 3.73 10.15 13.97
CA ASN A 88 3.33 10.94 12.80
C ASN A 88 2.09 10.35 12.13
N ALA A 89 1.31 11.19 11.44
CA ALA A 89 0.07 10.85 10.76
C ALA A 89 0.25 9.71 9.73
N MET A 90 1.40 9.68 9.04
CA MET A 90 1.72 8.58 8.12
C MET A 90 1.79 7.24 8.87
N GLY A 91 2.60 7.17 9.93
CA GLY A 91 2.74 6.00 10.79
C GLY A 91 1.42 5.58 11.45
N ILE A 92 0.65 6.54 11.97
CA ILE A 92 -0.67 6.29 12.58
C ILE A 92 -1.62 5.66 11.55
N SER A 93 -1.68 6.21 10.33
CA SER A 93 -2.54 5.66 9.28
C SER A 93 -2.16 4.23 8.87
N LYS A 94 -0.86 3.90 8.86
CA LYS A 94 -0.37 2.53 8.59
C LYS A 94 -0.63 1.58 9.77
N ALA A 95 -0.46 2.05 11.00
CA ALA A 95 -0.83 1.28 12.20
C ALA A 95 -2.34 0.96 12.19
N MET A 96 -3.18 1.91 11.78
CA MET A 96 -4.62 1.69 11.64
C MET A 96 -4.93 0.67 10.53
N ALA A 97 -4.24 0.74 9.39
CA ALA A 97 -4.38 -0.24 8.31
C ALA A 97 -4.04 -1.68 8.78
N GLU A 98 -3.01 -1.85 9.61
CA GLU A 98 -2.69 -3.14 10.22
C GLU A 98 -3.79 -3.63 11.16
N LYS A 99 -4.37 -2.73 11.97
CA LYS A 99 -5.50 -3.09 12.85
C LYS A 99 -6.73 -3.52 12.05
N LEU A 100 -7.04 -2.85 10.94
CA LEU A 100 -8.12 -3.25 10.02
C LEU A 100 -7.88 -4.65 9.46
N LEU A 101 -6.65 -4.94 9.02
CA LEU A 101 -6.29 -6.26 8.50
C LEU A 101 -6.50 -7.36 9.54
N VAL A 102 -5.99 -7.16 10.76
CA VAL A 102 -6.14 -8.12 11.87
C VAL A 102 -7.60 -8.25 12.31
N ALA A 103 -8.37 -7.16 12.28
CA ALA A 103 -9.79 -7.21 12.61
C ALA A 103 -10.57 -8.04 11.59
N LYS A 104 -10.37 -7.81 10.28
CA LYS A 104 -11.04 -8.59 9.23
C LYS A 104 -10.60 -10.05 9.22
N SER A 105 -9.34 -10.37 9.53
CA SER A 105 -8.90 -11.76 9.59
C SER A 105 -9.64 -12.59 10.64
N ARG A 106 -10.23 -11.97 11.66
CA ARG A 106 -11.05 -12.64 12.69
C ARG A 106 -12.46 -12.96 12.23
N THR A 107 -12.97 -12.28 11.20
CA THR A 107 -14.34 -12.47 10.70
C THR A 107 -14.39 -13.35 9.47
N ILE A 108 -13.25 -13.65 8.85
CA ILE A 108 -13.15 -14.52 7.68
C ILE A 108 -13.20 -15.99 8.13
N PRO A 109 -14.11 -16.82 7.58
CA PRO A 109 -14.14 -18.25 7.86
C PRO A 109 -12.84 -18.95 7.48
N GLU A 110 -12.52 -20.03 8.18
CA GLU A 110 -11.35 -20.86 7.87
C GLU A 110 -11.38 -21.38 6.41
N GLY A 111 -10.21 -21.48 5.78
CA GLY A 111 -10.09 -21.91 4.38
C GLY A 111 -10.48 -20.87 3.32
N ARG A 112 -10.79 -19.63 3.72
CA ARG A 112 -11.03 -18.49 2.82
C ARG A 112 -9.76 -17.62 2.67
N THR A 113 -9.94 -16.38 2.22
CA THR A 113 -8.86 -15.42 1.97
C THR A 113 -7.93 -15.25 3.18
N ILE A 114 -6.64 -15.50 2.97
CA ILE A 114 -5.61 -15.26 3.99
C ILE A 114 -5.16 -13.80 3.91
N LEU A 115 -5.23 -13.10 5.05
CA LEU A 115 -4.75 -11.73 5.17
C LEU A 115 -3.47 -11.70 6.00
N CYS A 116 -2.40 -11.14 5.47
CA CYS A 116 -1.18 -10.91 6.24
C CYS A 116 -0.57 -9.54 5.95
N ALA A 117 0.27 -9.07 6.86
CA ALA A 117 1.00 -7.83 6.73
C ALA A 117 2.51 -8.09 6.84
N THR A 118 3.29 -7.32 6.08
CA THR A 118 4.75 -7.25 6.21
C THR A 118 5.12 -5.86 6.70
N ARG A 119 6.12 -5.77 7.59
CA ARG A 119 6.59 -4.49 8.12
C ARG A 119 8.11 -4.40 7.95
N TYR A 120 8.58 -3.30 7.40
CA TYR A 120 10.01 -3.08 7.15
C TYR A 120 10.36 -1.59 7.23
N GLY A 121 11.66 -1.30 7.31
CA GLY A 121 12.17 0.07 7.38
C GLY A 121 12.25 0.77 6.01
N ASN A 122 13.02 1.84 5.94
CA ASN A 122 13.25 2.51 4.66
C ASN A 122 14.01 1.57 3.72
N VAL A 123 13.59 1.52 2.45
CA VAL A 123 14.30 0.79 1.40
C VAL A 123 15.44 1.66 0.87
N MET A 124 16.66 1.12 0.87
CA MET A 124 17.84 1.80 0.36
C MET A 124 17.66 2.23 -1.11
N ALA A 125 18.16 3.41 -1.45
CA ALA A 125 18.09 4.00 -2.78
C ALA A 125 16.67 4.14 -3.39
N SER A 126 15.63 4.05 -2.57
CA SER A 126 14.25 4.20 -3.06
C SER A 126 13.94 5.65 -3.47
N ARG A 127 12.96 5.82 -4.36
CA ARG A 127 12.54 7.13 -4.87
C ARG A 127 12.17 8.09 -3.73
N GLY A 128 12.82 9.25 -3.70
CA GLY A 128 12.62 10.30 -2.69
C GLY A 128 13.27 10.00 -1.34
N SER A 129 14.15 9.02 -1.25
CA SER A 129 14.93 8.74 -0.04
C SER A 129 16.23 9.56 0.01
N VAL A 130 16.94 9.46 1.14
CA VAL A 130 18.13 10.26 1.42
C VAL A 130 19.33 9.89 0.54
N ILE A 131 19.50 8.60 0.17
CA ILE A 131 20.67 8.15 -0.61
C ILE A 131 20.71 8.82 -1.99
N PRO A 132 19.63 8.79 -2.82
CA PRO A 132 19.62 9.52 -4.09
C PRO A 132 19.77 11.03 -3.91
N LEU A 133 19.17 11.61 -2.86
CA LEU A 133 19.27 13.03 -2.56
C LEU A 133 20.72 13.45 -2.30
N PHE A 134 21.46 12.69 -1.49
CA PHE A 134 22.88 12.97 -1.21
C PHE A 134 23.74 12.83 -2.47
N ILE A 135 23.49 11.81 -3.30
CA ILE A 135 24.19 11.66 -4.59
C ILE A 135 23.94 12.89 -5.49
N GLU A 136 22.70 13.38 -5.57
CA GLU A 136 22.36 14.57 -6.36
C GLU A 136 22.99 15.85 -5.80
N GLN A 137 23.00 16.02 -4.47
CA GLN A 137 23.64 17.17 -3.81
C GLN A 137 25.14 17.21 -4.06
N ILE A 138 25.84 16.07 -3.91
CA ILE A 138 27.27 15.95 -4.20
C ILE A 138 27.55 16.33 -5.66
N LYS A 139 26.79 15.80 -6.62
CA LYS A 139 26.93 16.15 -8.04
C LYS A 139 26.73 17.63 -8.35
N LYS A 140 25.94 18.35 -7.55
CA LYS A 140 25.75 19.80 -7.69
C LYS A 140 26.87 20.63 -7.08
N ILE A 141 27.55 20.11 -6.05
CA ILE A 141 28.69 20.80 -5.40
C ILE A 141 29.94 20.79 -6.29
N TYR A 142 30.16 19.70 -7.03
CA TYR A 142 31.32 19.54 -7.93
C TYR A 142 31.03 19.95 -9.39
N ARG A 143 29.99 20.76 -9.61
CA ARG A 143 29.68 21.42 -10.89
C ARG A 143 29.89 22.92 -10.73
#